data_AF-A0A7K3A6G1-F1
#
_entry.id   AF-A0A7K3A6G1-F1
#
_cell.length_a   1.000
_cell.length_b   1.000
_cell.length_c   1.000
_cell.angle_alpha   90.00
_cell.angle_beta   90.00
_cell.angle_gamma   90.00
#
_symmetry.space_group_name_H-M   'P 1'
#
loop_
_entity.id
_entity.type
_entity.pdbx_description
1 polymer ?
#
loop_
_entity_poly.entity_id
_entity_poly.type
_entity_poly.pdbx_seq_one_letter_code
_entity_poly.pdbx_strand_id
1 'polypeptide(L)'
;MASVLIAAAVLGTSACGGEAKAQKKPAAKPKTMSVQAAAEKYQDVVASRDCDTMEPGSCWGEMENFLKSARQLRKSMNADKSVDGSFYSEAYTLIDTMEEGFDVGEDLGGAQEGESIDAAGVRSNRDEVFGSGNDLSEWLDQHPTK
;
A
#
# COMPACT_ATOMS: atom_id res chain seq x y z
N MET A 1 -18.40 -58.82 44.40
CA MET A 1 -19.22 -57.74 43.80
C MET A 1 -18.83 -57.70 42.32
N ALA A 2 -19.67 -58.22 41.41
CA ALA A 2 -20.70 -57.48 40.64
C ALA A 2 -20.03 -56.52 39.63
N SER A 3 -20.30 -56.44 38.32
CA SER A 3 -21.34 -56.96 37.40
C SER A 3 -20.81 -56.78 35.95
N VAL A 4 -20.92 -57.75 35.02
CA VAL A 4 -21.95 -57.93 33.94
C VAL A 4 -21.92 -56.94 32.75
N LEU A 5 -21.50 -57.46 31.57
CA LEU A 5 -21.95 -57.34 30.14
C LEU A 5 -22.17 -55.93 29.49
N ILE A 6 -22.16 -55.66 28.17
CA ILE A 6 -22.46 -56.36 26.88
C ILE A 6 -21.64 -55.69 25.74
N ALA A 7 -21.27 -56.47 24.72
CA ALA A 7 -20.62 -56.05 23.47
C ALA A 7 -21.62 -55.57 22.39
N ALA A 8 -21.18 -54.71 21.47
CA ALA A 8 -21.72 -54.66 20.10
C ALA A 8 -20.63 -54.25 19.11
N ALA A 9 -20.18 -55.23 18.32
CA ALA A 9 -19.43 -55.01 17.11
C ALA A 9 -20.40 -54.71 15.96
N VAL A 10 -20.09 -53.70 15.13
CA VAL A 10 -20.56 -53.68 13.74
C VAL A 10 -19.35 -53.45 12.85
N LEU A 11 -18.97 -54.53 12.16
CA LEU A 11 -18.12 -54.50 10.98
C LEU A 11 -18.97 -53.94 9.83
N GLY A 12 -18.53 -52.84 9.25
CA GLY A 12 -19.01 -52.34 7.96
C GLY A 12 -17.93 -52.51 6.91
N THR A 13 -18.02 -53.60 6.16
CA THR A 13 -17.20 -53.90 4.97
C THR A 13 -17.81 -53.26 3.72
N SER A 14 -16.94 -52.83 2.81
CA SER A 14 -17.11 -52.86 1.34
C SER A 14 -18.27 -52.08 0.72
N ALA A 15 -18.01 -50.81 0.38
CA ALA A 15 -18.59 -50.20 -0.82
C ALA A 15 -17.52 -49.36 -1.53
N CYS A 16 -17.05 -49.86 -2.67
CA CYS A 16 -16.23 -49.13 -3.62
C CYS A 16 -17.16 -48.14 -4.34
N GLY A 17 -17.39 -46.99 -3.73
CA GLY A 17 -18.24 -45.92 -4.25
C GLY A 17 -17.44 -44.63 -4.20
N GLY A 18 -17.22 -44.03 -5.38
CA GLY A 18 -16.45 -42.80 -5.49
C GLY A 18 -17.07 -41.68 -4.66
N GLU A 19 -16.24 -40.97 -3.91
CA GLU A 19 -16.62 -39.72 -3.28
C GLU A 19 -15.56 -38.66 -3.56
N ALA A 20 -16.07 -37.54 -4.02
CA ALA A 20 -15.36 -36.48 -4.68
C ALA A 20 -14.20 -35.98 -3.83
N LYS A 21 -13.09 -35.69 -4.52
CA LYS A 21 -12.02 -34.82 -4.05
C LYS A 21 -12.61 -33.72 -3.19
N ALA A 22 -12.24 -33.67 -1.92
CA ALA A 22 -12.48 -32.51 -1.08
C ALA A 22 -12.00 -31.29 -1.86
N GLN A 23 -12.94 -30.54 -2.44
CA GLN A 23 -12.63 -29.32 -3.14
C GLN A 23 -12.04 -28.39 -2.09
N LYS A 24 -10.71 -28.19 -2.15
CA LYS A 24 -10.06 -27.08 -1.46
C LYS A 24 -10.83 -25.83 -1.86
N LYS A 25 -11.67 -25.32 -0.95
CA LYS A 25 -12.27 -23.99 -1.11
C LYS A 25 -11.12 -23.03 -1.42
N PRO A 26 -11.23 -22.20 -2.47
CA PRO A 26 -10.24 -21.16 -2.71
C PRO A 26 -10.12 -20.35 -1.42
N ALA A 27 -8.89 -20.17 -0.93
CA ALA A 27 -8.64 -19.22 0.14
C ALA A 27 -9.23 -17.88 -0.29
N ALA A 28 -10.09 -17.30 0.54
CA ALA A 28 -10.64 -15.97 0.27
C ALA A 28 -9.46 -15.02 0.06
N LYS A 29 -9.42 -14.37 -1.12
CA LYS A 29 -8.40 -13.36 -1.39
C LYS A 29 -8.46 -12.31 -0.27
N PRO A 30 -7.32 -11.86 0.29
CA PRO A 30 -7.30 -10.75 1.22
C PRO A 30 -8.07 -9.58 0.62
N LYS A 31 -9.03 -9.02 1.36
CA LYS A 31 -9.74 -7.81 0.93
C LYS A 31 -8.70 -6.69 0.87
N THR A 32 -8.33 -6.30 -0.34
CA THR A 32 -7.58 -5.07 -0.57
C THR A 32 -8.54 -3.91 -0.27
N MET A 33 -8.04 -2.82 0.30
CA MET A 33 -8.86 -1.62 0.54
C MET A 33 -9.44 -1.11 -0.79
N SER A 34 -10.63 -0.51 -0.74
CA SER A 34 -11.13 0.23 -1.91
C SER A 34 -10.17 1.37 -2.26
N VAL A 35 -10.25 1.84 -3.51
CA VAL A 35 -9.43 2.98 -3.94
C VAL A 35 -9.80 4.22 -3.13
N GLN A 36 -11.10 4.48 -2.94
CA GLN A 36 -11.58 5.60 -2.13
C GLN A 36 -10.99 5.59 -0.71
N ALA A 37 -11.04 4.47 0.00
CA ALA A 37 -10.52 4.41 1.37
C ALA A 37 -8.99 4.56 1.43
N ALA A 38 -8.28 4.14 0.38
CA ALA A 38 -6.84 4.34 0.29
C ALA A 38 -6.49 5.80 -0.06
N ALA A 39 -7.31 6.46 -0.89
CA ALA A 39 -7.20 7.88 -1.22
C ALA A 39 -7.43 8.76 0.01
N GLU A 40 -8.51 8.55 0.76
CA GLU A 40 -8.80 9.28 2.00
C GLU A 40 -7.64 9.17 2.99
N LYS A 41 -7.14 7.95 3.23
CA LYS A 41 -5.99 7.74 4.11
C LYS A 41 -4.71 8.42 3.60
N TYR A 42 -4.52 8.46 2.28
CA TYR A 42 -3.38 9.16 1.68
C TYR A 42 -3.48 10.67 1.92
N GLN A 43 -4.64 11.25 1.63
CA GLN A 43 -4.92 12.68 1.83
C GLN A 43 -4.84 13.09 3.31
N ASP A 44 -5.24 12.21 4.24
CA ASP A 44 -5.04 12.42 5.68
C ASP A 44 -3.55 12.56 6.03
N VAL A 45 -2.68 11.71 5.46
CA VAL A 45 -1.22 11.79 5.67
C VAL A 45 -0.66 13.10 5.12
N VAL A 46 -1.14 13.53 3.95
CA VAL A 46 -0.75 14.81 3.35
C VAL A 46 -1.18 15.98 4.22
N ALA A 47 -2.43 15.98 4.69
CA ALA A 47 -2.98 17.02 5.55
C ALA A 47 -2.32 17.08 6.93
N SER A 48 -1.83 15.95 7.45
CA SER A 48 -1.17 15.88 8.76
C SER A 48 0.34 16.11 8.71
N ARG A 49 0.93 16.39 7.54
CA ARG A 49 2.37 16.55 7.38
C ARG A 49 2.91 17.64 8.30
N ASP A 50 3.84 17.28 9.18
CA ASP A 50 4.53 18.19 10.09
C ASP A 50 6.04 18.17 9.81
N CYS A 51 6.47 19.02 8.87
CA CYS A 51 7.86 19.15 8.44
C CYS A 51 8.13 20.57 7.95
N ASP A 52 8.37 21.48 8.89
CA ASP A 52 8.62 22.91 8.59
C ASP A 52 10.11 23.31 8.72
N THR A 53 10.94 22.43 9.27
CA THR A 53 12.38 22.65 9.40
C THR A 53 13.11 22.37 8.09
N MET A 54 14.21 23.06 7.81
CA MET A 54 15.08 22.83 6.64
C MET A 54 16.22 21.84 6.92
N GLU A 55 16.38 21.39 8.17
CA GLU A 55 17.50 20.56 8.60
C GLU A 55 17.49 19.17 7.94
N PRO A 56 18.62 18.68 7.38
CA PRO A 56 18.70 17.31 6.87
C PRO A 56 18.33 16.25 7.92
N GLY A 57 17.73 15.15 7.47
CA GLY A 57 17.28 14.05 8.34
C GLY A 57 16.02 14.33 9.15
N SER A 58 15.60 15.59 9.31
CA SER A 58 14.53 15.95 10.24
C SER A 58 13.15 15.46 9.82
N CYS A 59 12.94 15.22 8.52
CA CYS A 59 11.65 14.90 7.94
C CYS A 59 11.58 13.50 7.32
N TRP A 60 12.63 12.69 7.53
CA TRP A 60 12.70 11.34 6.98
C TRP A 60 11.48 10.47 7.35
N GLY A 61 11.01 10.56 8.60
CA GLY A 61 9.82 9.83 9.06
C GLY A 61 8.56 10.22 8.29
N GLU A 62 8.39 11.50 7.98
CA GLU A 62 7.25 11.99 7.20
C GLU A 62 7.36 11.58 5.72
N MET A 63 8.56 11.62 5.14
CA MET A 63 8.80 11.11 3.79
C MET A 63 8.43 9.62 3.70
N GLU A 64 8.77 8.83 4.72
CA GLU A 64 8.41 7.41 4.79
C GLU A 64 6.89 7.22 4.91
N ASN A 65 6.20 8.06 5.70
CA ASN A 65 4.74 8.02 5.85
C ASN A 65 4.03 8.28 4.52
N PHE A 66 4.45 9.32 3.79
CA PHE A 66 3.97 9.66 2.45
C PHE A 66 4.13 8.48 1.50
N LEU A 67 5.31 7.85 1.49
CA LEU A 67 5.58 6.76 0.58
C LEU A 67 4.81 5.49 0.93
N LYS A 68 4.68 5.16 2.21
CA LYS A 68 3.88 4.01 2.67
C LYS A 68 2.41 4.15 2.27
N SER A 69 1.80 5.33 2.45
CA SER A 69 0.41 5.57 2.07
C SER A 69 0.24 5.58 0.54
N ALA A 70 1.17 6.20 -0.21
CA ALA A 70 1.18 6.20 -1.67
C ALA A 70 1.24 4.78 -2.26
N ARG A 71 2.12 3.92 -1.73
CA ARG A 71 2.22 2.50 -2.12
C ARG A 71 0.95 1.72 -1.83
N GLN A 72 0.29 2.03 -0.71
CA GLN A 72 -1.01 1.44 -0.37
C GLN A 72 -2.09 1.86 -1.37
N LEU A 73 -2.13 3.14 -1.75
CA LEU A 73 -3.01 3.65 -2.80
C LEU A 73 -2.72 2.97 -4.16
N ARG A 74 -1.45 2.88 -4.58
CA ARG A 74 -1.02 2.16 -5.79
C ARG A 74 -1.58 0.75 -5.84
N LYS A 75 -1.48 0.01 -4.73
CA LYS A 75 -1.99 -1.36 -4.62
C LYS A 75 -3.50 -1.42 -4.82
N SER A 76 -4.25 -0.49 -4.24
CA SER A 76 -5.70 -0.40 -4.43
C SER A 76 -6.06 -0.04 -5.88
N MET A 77 -5.39 0.93 -6.49
CA MET A 77 -5.59 1.31 -7.90
C MET A 77 -5.30 0.13 -8.85
N ASN A 78 -4.22 -0.61 -8.63
CA ASN A 78 -3.89 -1.82 -9.40
C ASN A 78 -4.95 -2.93 -9.26
N ALA A 79 -5.61 -3.01 -8.10
CA ALA A 79 -6.67 -3.97 -7.84
C ALA A 79 -8.00 -3.55 -8.46
N ASP A 80 -8.20 -2.26 -8.74
CA ASP A 80 -9.42 -1.78 -9.37
C ASP A 80 -9.53 -2.26 -10.82
N LYS A 81 -10.75 -2.64 -11.19
CA LYS A 81 -11.15 -3.10 -12.53
C LYS A 81 -12.33 -2.28 -13.07
N SER A 82 -12.75 -1.26 -12.34
CA SER A 82 -13.88 -0.40 -12.67
C SER A 82 -13.53 0.68 -13.71
N VAL A 83 -12.25 1.05 -13.78
CA VAL A 83 -11.70 2.00 -14.74
C VAL A 83 -10.73 1.32 -15.71
N ASP A 84 -10.43 1.99 -16.81
CA ASP A 84 -9.39 1.54 -17.72
C ASP A 84 -8.00 1.63 -17.08
N GLY A 85 -7.05 0.86 -17.62
CA GLY A 85 -5.69 0.79 -17.08
C GLY A 85 -4.89 2.10 -17.24
N SER A 86 -5.34 3.03 -18.09
CA SER A 86 -4.67 4.32 -18.30
C SER A 86 -5.15 5.41 -17.34
N PHE A 87 -6.32 5.25 -16.72
CA PHE A 87 -6.92 6.23 -15.82
C PHE A 87 -5.97 6.67 -14.71
N TYR A 88 -5.21 5.73 -14.13
CA TYR A 88 -4.28 6.00 -13.02
C TYR A 88 -2.84 6.34 -13.47
N SER A 89 -2.58 6.50 -14.76
CA SER A 89 -1.21 6.66 -15.28
C SER A 89 -0.46 7.87 -14.70
N GLU A 90 -1.15 9.00 -14.56
CA GLU A 90 -0.59 10.21 -13.94
C GLU A 90 -0.33 10.01 -12.44
N ALA A 91 -1.31 9.46 -11.72
CA ALA A 91 -1.13 9.09 -10.31
C ALA A 91 0.06 8.14 -10.10
N TYR A 92 0.25 7.16 -10.99
CA TYR A 92 1.41 6.28 -10.93
C TYR A 92 2.72 7.02 -11.12
N THR A 93 2.79 7.97 -12.05
CA THR A 93 3.99 8.79 -12.31
C THR A 93 4.38 9.62 -11.08
N LEU A 94 3.39 10.20 -10.40
CA LEU A 94 3.62 10.94 -9.15
C LEU A 94 4.16 10.01 -8.04
N ILE A 95 3.61 8.80 -7.91
CA ILE A 95 4.10 7.80 -6.96
C ILE A 95 5.54 7.37 -7.31
N ASP A 96 5.86 7.19 -8.59
CA ASP A 96 7.23 6.84 -9.02
C ASP A 96 8.21 7.96 -8.65
N THR A 97 7.82 9.22 -8.86
CA THR A 97 8.66 10.38 -8.47
C THR A 97 8.90 10.42 -6.95
N MET A 98 7.88 10.09 -6.14
CA MET A 98 8.07 9.94 -4.69
C MET A 98 9.03 8.79 -4.34
N GLU A 99 8.98 7.68 -5.07
CA GLU A 99 9.88 6.54 -4.85
C GLU A 99 11.32 6.90 -5.23
N GLU A 100 11.53 7.58 -6.35
CA GLU A 100 12.84 8.05 -6.80
C GLU A 100 13.49 9.01 -5.78
N GLY A 101 12.73 10.00 -5.28
CA GLY A 101 13.24 10.91 -4.26
C GLY A 101 13.53 10.22 -2.93
N PHE A 102 12.73 9.22 -2.54
CA PHE A 102 13.00 8.46 -1.33
C PHE A 102 14.19 7.51 -1.47
N ASP A 103 14.44 6.97 -2.67
CA ASP A 103 15.52 6.03 -2.96
C ASP A 103 16.93 6.66 -2.85
N VAL A 104 17.01 7.99 -2.73
CA VAL A 104 18.22 8.72 -2.30
C VAL A 104 18.74 8.17 -0.95
N GLY A 105 17.86 7.65 -0.09
CA GLY A 105 18.24 6.87 1.10
C GLY A 105 18.44 7.69 2.38
N GLU A 106 18.34 9.02 2.29
CA GLU A 106 18.29 9.94 3.41
C GLU A 106 17.48 11.19 3.06
N ASP A 107 17.07 11.96 4.07
CA ASP A 107 16.45 13.26 3.87
C ASP A 107 17.56 14.32 3.75
N LEU A 108 17.72 14.90 2.56
CA LEU A 108 18.77 15.88 2.26
C LEU A 108 18.50 17.29 2.83
N GLY A 109 17.40 17.49 3.56
CA GLY A 109 17.00 18.81 4.04
C GLY A 109 16.15 19.55 3.02
N GLY A 110 15.69 20.75 3.36
CA GLY A 110 14.97 21.61 2.42
C GLY A 110 15.94 22.34 1.49
N ALA A 111 15.53 22.59 0.24
CA ALA A 111 16.38 23.30 -0.71
C ALA A 111 16.63 24.75 -0.25
N GLN A 112 17.88 25.12 0.03
CA GLN A 112 18.26 26.53 0.24
C GLN A 112 18.80 27.14 -1.06
N GLU A 113 18.49 28.41 -1.30
CA GLU A 113 19.13 29.17 -2.37
C GLU A 113 20.64 29.30 -2.10
N GLY A 114 21.46 28.82 -3.03
CA GLY A 114 22.92 29.01 -2.99
C GLY A 114 23.74 27.91 -2.30
N GLU A 115 23.11 26.85 -1.77
CA GLU A 115 23.84 25.70 -1.24
C GLU A 115 24.36 24.75 -2.33
N SER A 116 25.50 24.12 -2.03
CA SER A 116 26.16 23.16 -2.92
C SER A 116 25.28 21.93 -3.10
N ILE A 117 25.11 21.57 -4.37
CA ILE A 117 24.41 20.38 -4.80
C ILE A 117 25.23 19.15 -4.38
N ASP A 118 24.56 18.08 -3.94
CA ASP A 118 25.26 16.82 -3.62
C ASP A 118 25.97 16.23 -4.86
N ALA A 119 26.68 15.12 -4.68
CA ALA A 119 27.38 14.45 -5.78
C ALA A 119 26.45 13.95 -6.90
N ALA A 120 25.14 13.85 -6.64
CA ALA A 120 24.11 13.43 -7.59
C ALA A 120 23.43 14.60 -8.31
N GLY A 121 23.69 15.85 -7.92
CA GLY A 121 23.01 16.99 -8.51
C GLY A 121 21.65 17.32 -7.89
N VAL A 122 21.32 16.74 -6.72
CA VAL A 122 20.08 16.99 -5.99
C VAL A 122 20.33 17.99 -4.85
N ARG A 123 19.49 19.04 -4.78
CA ARG A 123 19.53 20.05 -3.69
C ARG A 123 18.65 19.66 -2.50
N SER A 124 17.61 18.89 -2.77
CA SER A 124 16.68 18.33 -1.80
C SER A 124 15.86 17.26 -2.51
N ASN A 125 15.67 16.12 -1.87
CA ASN A 125 14.74 15.10 -2.31
C ASN A 125 13.34 15.26 -1.68
N ARG A 126 13.13 16.32 -0.89
CA ARG A 126 11.82 16.64 -0.30
C ARG A 126 10.84 17.13 -1.34
N ASP A 127 11.29 17.84 -2.37
CA ASP A 127 10.40 18.31 -3.44
C ASP A 127 9.84 17.14 -4.24
N GLU A 128 10.66 16.13 -4.53
CA GLU A 128 10.23 14.90 -5.21
C GLU A 128 9.24 14.10 -4.35
N VAL A 129 9.46 13.97 -3.04
CA VAL A 129 8.57 13.21 -2.16
C VAL A 129 7.32 13.99 -1.74
N PHE A 130 7.49 15.18 -1.16
CA PHE A 130 6.38 15.97 -0.65
C PHE A 130 5.67 16.77 -1.74
N GLY A 131 6.39 17.29 -2.74
CA GLY A 131 5.80 18.01 -3.87
C GLY A 131 4.91 17.07 -4.68
N SER A 132 5.46 15.97 -5.18
CA SER A 132 4.66 14.95 -5.89
C SER A 132 3.56 14.35 -5.01
N GLY A 133 3.76 14.32 -3.69
CA GLY A 133 2.73 13.86 -2.79
C GLY A 133 1.54 14.81 -2.64
N ASN A 134 1.80 16.12 -2.61
CA ASN A 134 0.75 17.13 -2.67
C ASN A 134 0.03 17.09 -4.01
N ASP A 135 0.78 16.95 -5.11
CA ASP A 135 0.21 16.85 -6.47
C ASP A 135 -0.67 15.59 -6.60
N LEU A 136 -0.27 14.47 -5.99
CA LEU A 136 -1.09 13.25 -5.96
C LEU A 136 -2.37 13.47 -5.16
N SER A 137 -2.31 14.19 -4.03
CA SER A 137 -3.49 14.56 -3.26
C SER A 137 -4.46 15.42 -4.08
N GLU A 138 -3.94 16.42 -4.80
CA GLU A 138 -4.74 17.27 -5.67
C GLU A 138 -5.35 16.48 -6.83
N TRP A 139 -4.57 15.59 -7.44
CA TRP A 139 -5.05 14.71 -8.50
C TRP A 139 -6.24 13.86 -8.04
N LEU A 140 -6.21 13.33 -6.80
CA LEU A 140 -7.30 12.56 -6.22
C LEU A 140 -8.58 13.38 -6.03
N ASP A 141 -8.46 14.67 -5.70
CA ASP A 141 -9.60 15.59 -5.60
C ASP A 141 -10.22 15.87 -6.97
N GLN A 142 -9.38 15.97 -8.01
CA GLN A 142 -9.82 16.16 -9.39
C GLN A 142 -10.43 14.88 -10.01
N HIS A 143 -10.03 13.71 -9.51
CA HIS A 143 -10.40 12.39 -10.02
C HIS A 143 -11.05 11.50 -8.95
N PRO A 144 -12.24 11.87 -8.43
CA PRO A 144 -12.86 11.17 -7.31
C PRO A 144 -13.16 9.71 -7.66
N THR A 145 -12.57 8.81 -6.88
CA THR A 145 -12.76 7.36 -7.01
C THR A 145 -13.92 6.86 -6.15
N LYS A 146 -14.63 5.83 -6.61
CA LYS A 146 -15.75 5.19 -5.89
C LYS A 146 -15.33 3.95 -5.11
#